data_AF-A0A834WGU9-F1
#
_entry.id   AF-A0A834WGU9-F1
#
_cell.length_a   1.000
_cell.length_b   1.000
_cell.length_c   1.000
_cell.angle_alpha   90.00
_cell.angle_beta   90.00
_cell.angle_gamma   90.00
#
_symmetry.space_group_name_H-M   'P 1'
#
loop_
_entity.id
_entity.type
_entity.pdbx_description
1 polymer ?
#
loop_
_entity_poly.entity_id
_entity_poly.type
_entity_poly.pdbx_seq_one_letter_code
_entity_poly.pdbx_strand_id
1 'polypeptide(L)'
;MATAPSDVLAVELLQRECHVKQPLRVVPLFEKLADLEAAPAAVARLFSIDWYRERINGKQEVMIGYSDSGKDAGRLSAAWALYKAQEELIKVAKEYCVKLTMFHGRGGTVGRGGGPTHLAILSQPPETIHGSLRVTVQGEVIEQSFGEEHLCFRTLQRFTAATLEHGMHPPVSPKAEWRALLDEMAVVATKEYRSMVFQEPRFVEYFRSATPELEYGRMNIGSRPSKRKPSGGIESLRAIPWIFAWTQTRFHLPVWLGFGSAFKHAIEKDSRNLQMLQHMYNQWPFFRVTLDLIEMVFAKGDPGIAALYDKLLVSGDLLSFGESLRAKYEETKSLLLQIAGHKDLLEGDPYLKQRLRLRDSYITTLNVLQAYTLKRIRDADYHVKLRPHLCKEYMESNKPAAELVKLNPKSEYAPGLEDTLILTMKGIAAGMQNTG
;
A
#
# COMPACT_ATOMS: atom_id res chain seq x y z
N MET A 1 7.09 4.31 -14.59
CA MET A 1 6.09 3.94 -15.61
C MET A 1 6.81 3.40 -16.84
N ALA A 2 7.62 2.37 -16.66
CA ALA A 2 8.20 1.66 -17.80
C ALA A 2 7.12 0.76 -18.41
N THR A 3 7.05 0.71 -19.73
CA THR A 3 6.04 -0.02 -20.51
C THR A 3 6.68 -0.87 -21.60
N ALA A 4 7.81 -0.43 -22.15
CA ALA A 4 8.46 -1.07 -23.28
C ALA A 4 9.99 -0.97 -23.21
N PRO A 5 10.72 -1.79 -23.99
CA PRO A 5 12.18 -1.71 -24.11
C PRO A 5 12.69 -0.30 -24.47
N SER A 6 11.94 0.44 -25.28
CA SER A 6 12.28 1.81 -25.68
C SER A 6 12.45 2.75 -24.50
N ASP A 7 11.69 2.56 -23.42
CA ASP A 7 11.77 3.42 -22.23
C ASP A 7 13.14 3.28 -21.54
N VAL A 8 13.72 2.09 -21.57
CA VAL A 8 15.06 1.81 -21.04
C VAL A 8 16.13 2.36 -21.97
N LEU A 9 16.03 2.07 -23.27
CA LEU A 9 17.02 2.49 -24.27
C LEU A 9 17.07 4.01 -24.45
N ALA A 10 15.94 4.70 -24.31
CA ALA A 10 15.90 6.16 -24.34
C ALA A 10 16.73 6.78 -23.22
N VAL A 11 16.69 6.22 -22.01
CA VAL A 11 17.51 6.71 -20.89
C VAL A 11 18.99 6.39 -21.12
N GLU A 12 19.32 5.19 -21.61
CA GLU A 12 20.70 4.87 -21.98
C GLU A 12 21.27 5.85 -23.03
N LEU A 13 20.48 6.17 -24.05
CA LEU A 13 20.86 7.16 -25.06
C LEU A 13 21.07 8.55 -24.42
N LEU A 14 20.11 9.03 -23.62
CA LEU A 14 20.24 10.33 -22.96
C LEU A 14 21.45 10.41 -22.03
N GLN A 15 21.79 9.34 -21.30
CA GLN A 15 23.00 9.32 -20.48
C GLN A 15 24.25 9.52 -21.33
N ARG A 16 24.31 8.86 -22.50
CA ARG A 16 25.43 9.02 -23.44
C ARG A 16 25.50 10.43 -24.02
N GLU A 17 24.39 10.95 -24.54
CA GLU A 17 24.34 12.28 -25.17
C GLU A 17 24.56 13.42 -24.16
N CYS A 18 24.22 13.20 -22.89
CA CYS A 18 24.58 14.10 -21.78
C CYS A 18 25.99 13.87 -21.25
N HIS A 19 26.82 13.09 -21.95
CA HIS A 19 28.24 12.84 -21.64
C HIS A 19 28.48 12.23 -20.25
N VAL A 20 27.56 11.40 -19.76
CA VAL A 20 27.76 10.65 -18.51
C VAL A 20 28.81 9.56 -18.76
N LYS A 21 30.07 9.85 -18.41
CA LYS A 21 31.23 8.98 -18.67
C LYS A 21 31.09 7.58 -18.07
N GLN A 22 30.44 7.46 -16.92
CA GLN A 22 30.13 6.21 -16.25
C GLN A 22 28.61 6.11 -16.11
N PRO A 23 27.90 5.64 -17.15
CA PRO A 23 26.45 5.63 -17.16
C PRO A 23 25.90 4.75 -16.05
N LEU A 24 24.87 5.25 -15.36
CA LEU A 24 24.14 4.53 -14.32
C LEU A 24 23.41 3.34 -14.96
N ARG A 25 23.19 2.27 -14.18
CA ARG A 25 22.29 1.19 -14.59
C ARG A 25 20.86 1.75 -14.71
N VAL A 26 20.19 1.42 -15.81
CA VAL A 26 18.78 1.79 -16.00
C VAL A 26 17.88 0.68 -15.48
N VAL A 27 16.95 1.04 -14.60
CA VAL A 27 16.05 0.09 -13.91
C VAL A 27 14.61 0.37 -14.31
N PRO A 28 13.96 -0.49 -15.12
CA PRO A 28 12.55 -0.33 -15.42
C PRO A 28 11.70 -0.58 -14.16
N LEU A 29 10.71 0.29 -13.93
CA LEU A 29 9.69 0.15 -12.90
C LEU A 29 8.34 -0.10 -13.59
N PHE A 30 7.85 -1.33 -13.47
CA PHE A 30 6.55 -1.77 -13.97
C PHE A 30 5.49 -1.57 -12.87
N GLU A 31 4.45 -0.78 -13.17
CA GLU A 31 3.51 -0.26 -12.16
C GLU A 31 2.06 -0.66 -12.39
N LYS A 32 1.62 -0.87 -13.63
CA LYS A 32 0.26 -1.35 -13.93
C LYS A 32 0.23 -2.85 -14.16
N LEU A 33 -0.95 -3.44 -14.08
CA LEU A 33 -1.15 -4.86 -14.33
C LEU A 33 -0.66 -5.26 -15.74
N ALA A 34 -1.04 -4.50 -16.77
CA ALA A 34 -0.60 -4.76 -18.15
C ALA A 34 0.92 -4.62 -18.32
N ASP A 35 1.56 -3.69 -17.59
CA ASP A 35 3.00 -3.49 -17.63
C ASP A 35 3.73 -4.70 -17.01
N LEU A 36 3.19 -5.27 -15.92
CA LEU A 36 3.72 -6.48 -15.29
C LEU A 36 3.57 -7.72 -16.17
N GLU A 37 2.43 -7.85 -16.85
CA GLU A 37 2.18 -8.94 -17.81
C GLU A 37 3.13 -8.88 -19.02
N ALA A 38 3.44 -7.67 -19.50
CA ALA A 38 4.38 -7.45 -20.60
C ALA A 38 5.86 -7.46 -20.18
N ALA A 39 6.16 -7.37 -18.89
CA ALA A 39 7.53 -7.22 -18.38
C ALA A 39 8.49 -8.33 -18.85
N PRO A 40 8.14 -9.63 -18.82
CA PRO A 40 9.03 -10.69 -19.29
C PRO A 40 9.40 -10.54 -20.77
N ALA A 41 8.43 -10.21 -21.62
CA ALA A 41 8.65 -10.00 -23.04
C ALA A 41 9.52 -8.75 -23.32
N ALA A 42 9.30 -7.67 -22.57
CA ALA A 42 10.12 -6.46 -22.68
C ALA A 42 11.59 -6.74 -22.27
N VAL A 43 11.80 -7.46 -21.17
CA VAL A 43 13.14 -7.82 -20.70
C VAL A 43 13.83 -8.81 -21.65
N ALA A 44 13.12 -9.81 -22.16
CA ALA A 44 13.67 -10.72 -23.17
C ALA A 44 14.11 -9.97 -24.44
N ARG A 45 13.28 -9.01 -24.90
CA ARG A 45 13.65 -8.16 -26.04
C ARG A 45 14.90 -7.33 -25.75
N LEU A 46 15.03 -6.74 -24.56
CA LEU A 46 16.24 -6.01 -24.17
C LEU A 46 17.47 -6.92 -24.20
N PHE A 47 17.38 -8.14 -23.66
CA PHE A 47 18.50 -9.09 -23.63
C PHE A 47 18.87 -9.64 -25.00
N SER A 48 17.95 -9.64 -25.97
CA SER A 48 18.22 -10.01 -27.36
C SER A 48 18.99 -8.95 -28.17
N ILE A 49 19.20 -7.75 -27.63
CA ILE A 49 19.94 -6.67 -28.30
C ILE A 49 21.40 -6.74 -27.85
N ASP A 50 22.32 -7.04 -28.78
CA ASP A 50 23.74 -7.22 -28.49
C ASP A 50 24.36 -6.02 -27.75
N TRP A 51 24.09 -4.80 -28.23
CA TRP A 51 24.55 -3.56 -27.58
C TRP A 51 24.12 -3.47 -26.11
N TYR A 52 22.87 -3.83 -25.81
CA TYR A 52 22.34 -3.74 -24.45
C TYR A 52 22.96 -4.83 -23.56
N ARG A 53 23.12 -6.04 -24.09
CA ARG A 53 23.71 -7.16 -23.37
C ARG A 53 25.17 -6.88 -22.98
N GLU A 54 25.95 -6.31 -23.89
CA GLU A 54 27.31 -5.83 -23.61
C GLU A 54 27.30 -4.72 -22.56
N ARG A 55 26.40 -3.74 -22.72
CA ARG A 55 26.26 -2.58 -21.82
C ARG A 55 25.97 -2.96 -20.37
N ILE A 56 25.11 -3.96 -20.13
CA ILE A 56 24.72 -4.39 -18.77
C ILE A 56 25.70 -5.38 -18.13
N ASN A 57 26.63 -5.94 -18.91
CA ASN A 57 27.66 -6.87 -18.45
C ASN A 57 27.12 -7.99 -17.53
N GLY A 58 26.08 -8.67 -18.01
CA GLY A 58 25.48 -9.82 -17.32
C GLY A 58 24.68 -9.50 -16.04
N LYS A 59 24.34 -8.24 -15.76
CA LYS A 59 23.55 -7.85 -14.57
C LYS A 59 22.39 -6.92 -14.93
N GLN A 60 21.17 -7.31 -14.57
CA GLN A 60 19.98 -6.46 -14.72
C GLN A 60 19.29 -6.28 -13.37
N GLU A 61 18.79 -5.09 -13.10
CA GLU A 61 17.87 -4.84 -11.99
C GLU A 61 16.49 -4.46 -12.55
N VAL A 62 15.42 -5.00 -11.98
CA VAL A 62 14.02 -4.65 -12.32
C VAL A 62 13.30 -4.24 -11.04
N MET A 63 12.58 -3.13 -11.07
CA MET A 63 11.80 -2.65 -9.94
C MET A 63 10.32 -3.03 -10.09
N ILE A 64 9.72 -3.50 -9.00
CA ILE A 64 8.30 -3.86 -8.93
C ILE A 64 7.56 -3.01 -7.90
N GLY A 65 6.41 -2.44 -8.31
CA GLY A 65 5.62 -1.50 -7.50
C GLY A 65 4.32 -2.13 -6.98
N TYR A 66 4.27 -2.44 -5.68
CA TYR A 66 3.08 -3.07 -5.07
C TYR A 66 1.90 -2.11 -4.93
N SER A 67 2.10 -0.94 -4.29
CA SER A 67 1.00 0.02 -4.08
C SER A 67 0.50 0.62 -5.39
N ASP A 68 1.38 0.81 -6.38
CA ASP A 68 0.98 1.33 -7.70
C ASP A 68 0.16 0.30 -8.48
N SER A 69 0.58 -0.98 -8.49
CA SER A 69 -0.18 -2.07 -9.12
C SER A 69 -1.51 -2.33 -8.39
N GLY A 70 -1.50 -2.27 -7.05
CA GLY A 70 -2.71 -2.40 -6.23
C GLY A 70 -3.72 -1.28 -6.48
N LYS A 71 -3.26 -0.07 -6.78
CA LYS A 71 -4.13 1.05 -7.18
C LYS A 71 -4.73 0.86 -8.57
N ASP A 72 -4.06 0.15 -9.48
CA ASP A 72 -4.56 -0.11 -10.84
C ASP A 72 -5.64 -1.20 -10.89
N ALA A 73 -5.46 -2.28 -10.14
CA ALA A 73 -6.24 -3.51 -10.34
C ALA A 73 -6.73 -4.19 -9.06
N GLY A 74 -6.52 -3.58 -7.90
CA GLY A 74 -6.78 -4.21 -6.60
C GLY A 74 -5.58 -5.05 -6.12
N ARG A 75 -5.45 -5.14 -4.80
CA ARG A 75 -4.27 -5.70 -4.12
C ARG A 75 -4.06 -7.21 -4.38
N LEU A 76 -5.13 -8.01 -4.44
CA LEU A 76 -5.06 -9.45 -4.72
C LEU A 76 -4.44 -9.70 -6.11
N SER A 77 -5.03 -9.10 -7.14
CA SER A 77 -4.61 -9.27 -8.53
C SER A 77 -3.20 -8.72 -8.76
N ALA A 78 -2.87 -7.60 -8.14
CA ALA A 78 -1.51 -7.06 -8.16
C ALA A 78 -0.50 -8.03 -7.53
N ALA A 79 -0.78 -8.59 -6.35
CA ALA A 79 0.12 -9.54 -5.71
C ALA A 79 0.33 -10.81 -6.56
N TRP A 80 -0.74 -11.33 -7.17
CA TRP A 80 -0.65 -12.50 -8.03
C TRP A 80 0.12 -12.25 -9.33
N ALA A 81 -0.13 -11.11 -9.99
CA ALA A 81 0.60 -10.71 -11.18
C ALA A 81 2.09 -10.48 -10.89
N LEU A 82 2.41 -9.89 -9.73
CA LEU A 82 3.79 -9.71 -9.28
C LEU A 82 4.50 -11.04 -9.03
N TYR A 83 3.80 -12.05 -8.48
CA TYR A 83 4.37 -13.38 -8.31
C TYR A 83 4.71 -14.01 -9.66
N LYS A 84 3.74 -14.05 -10.58
CA LYS A 84 3.93 -14.61 -11.94
C LYS A 84 4.99 -13.87 -12.74
N ALA A 85 4.99 -12.53 -12.71
CA ALA A 85 5.97 -11.73 -13.44
C ALA A 85 7.41 -12.03 -12.96
N GLN A 86 7.61 -12.19 -11.65
CA GLN A 86 8.92 -12.56 -11.10
C GLN A 86 9.36 -13.96 -11.54
N GLU A 87 8.44 -14.95 -11.59
CA GLU A 87 8.73 -16.30 -12.10
C GLU A 87 9.13 -16.31 -13.58
N GLU A 88 8.46 -15.53 -14.42
CA GLU A 88 8.78 -15.46 -15.85
C GLU A 88 10.06 -14.65 -16.10
N LEU A 89 10.27 -13.56 -15.37
CA LEU A 89 11.49 -12.76 -15.46
C LEU A 89 12.74 -13.56 -15.09
N ILE A 90 12.68 -14.40 -14.06
CA ILE A 90 13.84 -15.24 -13.69
C ILE A 90 14.14 -16.31 -14.76
N LYS A 91 13.11 -16.89 -15.39
CA LYS A 91 13.30 -17.84 -16.50
C LYS A 91 14.00 -17.16 -17.68
N VAL A 92 13.52 -15.99 -18.08
CA VAL A 92 14.15 -15.18 -19.15
C VAL A 92 15.58 -14.82 -18.78
N ALA A 93 15.83 -14.37 -17.55
CA ALA A 93 17.18 -14.00 -17.13
C ALA A 93 18.16 -15.18 -17.20
N LYS A 94 17.71 -16.39 -16.84
CA LYS A 94 18.52 -17.62 -16.95
C LYS A 94 18.85 -17.99 -18.39
N GLU A 95 17.86 -17.91 -19.29
CA GLU A 95 18.05 -18.19 -20.73
C GLU A 95 19.15 -17.32 -21.34
N TYR A 96 19.23 -16.06 -20.93
CA TYR A 96 20.24 -15.10 -21.41
C TYR A 96 21.48 -15.00 -20.51
N CYS A 97 21.62 -15.88 -19.49
CA CYS A 97 22.70 -15.87 -18.51
C CYS A 97 22.92 -14.51 -17.81
N VAL A 98 21.84 -13.80 -17.52
CA VAL A 98 21.84 -12.51 -16.81
C VAL A 98 21.52 -12.72 -15.34
N LYS A 99 22.35 -12.17 -14.45
CA LYS A 99 22.00 -12.07 -13.02
C LYS A 99 20.95 -10.99 -12.83
N LEU A 100 19.73 -11.41 -12.51
CA LEU A 100 18.61 -10.52 -12.22
C LEU A 100 18.55 -10.18 -10.72
N THR A 101 18.39 -8.90 -10.41
CA THR A 101 18.09 -8.41 -9.06
C THR A 101 16.71 -7.77 -9.06
N MET A 102 15.82 -8.25 -8.18
CA MET A 102 14.52 -7.62 -7.95
C MET A 102 14.66 -6.46 -6.96
N PHE A 103 14.18 -5.29 -7.35
CA PHE A 103 14.03 -4.14 -6.45
C PHE A 103 12.56 -4.01 -6.01
N HIS A 104 12.31 -4.39 -4.76
CA HIS A 104 10.98 -4.34 -4.15
C HIS A 104 10.64 -2.90 -3.74
N GLY A 105 9.65 -2.31 -4.43
CA GLY A 105 9.09 -1.00 -4.13
C GLY A 105 8.23 -0.97 -2.86
N ARG A 106 7.64 0.20 -2.57
CA ARG A 106 6.73 0.39 -1.43
C ARG A 106 5.45 -0.45 -1.58
N GLY A 107 4.82 -0.76 -0.45
CA GLY A 107 3.53 -1.49 -0.44
C GLY A 107 3.65 -2.98 -0.23
N GLY A 108 4.80 -3.59 -0.55
CA GLY A 108 4.98 -5.04 -0.48
C GLY A 108 5.08 -5.57 0.94
N THR A 109 4.77 -6.85 1.12
CA THR A 109 4.98 -7.58 2.39
C THR A 109 6.44 -7.52 2.84
N VAL A 110 7.38 -7.56 1.89
CA VAL A 110 8.84 -7.51 2.12
C VAL A 110 9.28 -6.19 2.79
N GLY A 111 8.69 -5.06 2.40
CA GLY A 111 9.12 -3.72 2.85
C GLY A 111 8.46 -3.21 4.12
N ARG A 112 7.62 -4.01 4.79
CA ARG A 112 6.63 -3.46 5.72
C ARG A 112 6.79 -3.73 7.19
N GLY A 113 7.64 -4.65 7.65
CA GLY A 113 7.97 -4.82 9.07
C GLY A 113 6.79 -5.08 10.04
N GLY A 114 5.55 -5.10 9.56
CA GLY A 114 4.32 -5.30 10.32
C GLY A 114 3.68 -6.67 10.11
N GLY A 115 4.15 -7.44 9.12
CA GLY A 115 4.11 -8.90 9.15
C GLY A 115 5.56 -9.42 9.25
N PRO A 116 5.81 -10.74 9.39
CA PRO A 116 7.17 -11.24 9.48
C PRO A 116 7.92 -11.00 8.16
N THR A 117 8.65 -9.88 8.02
CA THR A 117 9.46 -9.57 6.83
C THR A 117 10.38 -10.74 6.47
N HIS A 118 10.81 -11.50 7.46
CA HIS A 118 11.50 -12.77 7.28
C HIS A 118 10.71 -13.74 6.39
N LEU A 119 9.48 -14.08 6.76
CA LEU A 119 8.62 -14.98 5.98
C LEU A 119 8.26 -14.39 4.62
N ALA A 120 8.08 -13.07 4.52
CA ALA A 120 7.82 -12.41 3.24
C ALA A 120 8.97 -12.58 2.23
N ILE A 121 10.23 -12.55 2.69
CA ILE A 121 11.40 -12.84 1.85
C ILE A 121 11.41 -14.33 1.48
N LEU A 122 11.20 -15.24 2.44
CA LEU A 122 11.14 -16.67 2.19
C LEU A 122 9.99 -17.08 1.24
N SER A 123 8.94 -16.24 1.14
CA SER A 123 7.79 -16.49 0.26
C SER A 123 7.99 -16.06 -1.19
N GLN A 124 9.08 -15.37 -1.53
CA GLN A 124 9.35 -14.97 -2.91
C GLN A 124 9.44 -16.21 -3.82
N PRO A 125 9.09 -16.12 -5.11
CA PRO A 125 9.20 -17.26 -5.99
C PRO A 125 10.62 -17.84 -5.98
N PRO A 126 10.79 -19.17 -6.15
CA PRO A 126 12.12 -19.79 -6.16
C PRO A 126 13.08 -19.05 -7.10
N GLU A 127 14.35 -18.96 -6.71
CA GLU A 127 15.43 -18.45 -7.57
C GLU A 127 15.33 -16.94 -7.92
N THR A 128 14.41 -16.19 -7.31
CA THR A 128 14.28 -14.74 -7.61
C THR A 128 15.25 -13.84 -6.83
N ILE A 129 15.93 -14.36 -5.80
CA ILE A 129 16.80 -13.56 -4.91
C ILE A 129 18.30 -13.81 -5.18
N HIS A 130 18.74 -15.07 -5.26
CA HIS A 130 20.15 -15.47 -5.51
C HIS A 130 21.21 -14.59 -4.81
N GLY A 131 21.03 -14.36 -3.51
CA GLY A 131 21.96 -13.59 -2.67
C GLY A 131 21.99 -12.08 -2.96
N SER A 132 21.07 -11.53 -3.75
CA SER A 132 20.98 -10.11 -4.06
C SER A 132 19.55 -9.59 -3.89
N LEU A 133 19.28 -8.97 -2.75
CA LEU A 133 17.99 -8.41 -2.41
C LEU A 133 18.09 -6.88 -2.34
N ARG A 134 17.17 -6.17 -2.99
CA ARG A 134 17.00 -4.73 -2.82
C ARG A 134 15.56 -4.42 -2.39
N VAL A 135 15.41 -3.78 -1.24
CA VAL A 135 14.08 -3.49 -0.63
C VAL A 135 13.98 -2.02 -0.27
N THR A 136 12.81 -1.44 -0.52
CA THR A 136 12.46 -0.11 -0.02
C THR A 136 12.11 -0.18 1.47
N VAL A 137 12.87 0.50 2.33
CA VAL A 137 12.43 0.81 3.70
C VAL A 137 11.54 2.04 3.64
N GLN A 138 10.28 1.88 4.05
CA GLN A 138 9.34 3.00 4.06
C GLN A 138 9.55 3.91 5.27
N GLY A 139 9.36 5.22 5.09
CA GLY A 139 9.57 6.21 6.14
C GLY A 139 8.70 5.97 7.38
N GLU A 140 7.47 5.48 7.19
CA GLU A 140 6.58 5.14 8.30
C GLU A 140 6.99 3.91 9.13
N VAL A 141 8.04 3.18 8.73
CA VAL A 141 8.59 2.00 9.43
C VAL A 141 10.06 2.20 9.82
N ILE A 142 10.68 3.33 9.45
CA ILE A 142 12.11 3.57 9.68
C ILE A 142 12.45 3.53 11.18
N GLU A 143 11.64 4.19 12.00
CA GLU A 143 11.79 4.25 13.45
C GLU A 143 11.66 2.87 14.08
N GLN A 144 10.62 2.11 13.71
CA GLN A 144 10.45 0.76 14.23
C GLN A 144 11.60 -0.18 13.83
N SER A 145 12.20 0.05 12.67
CA SER A 145 13.24 -0.83 12.13
C SER A 145 14.63 -0.51 12.66
N PHE A 146 14.92 0.77 12.91
CA PHE A 146 16.28 1.27 13.13
C PHE A 146 16.42 2.30 14.26
N GLY A 147 15.32 2.74 14.89
CA GLY A 147 15.35 3.78 15.94
C GLY A 147 15.90 3.32 17.28
N GLU A 148 15.93 2.02 17.53
CA GLU A 148 16.49 1.41 18.74
C GLU A 148 17.55 0.36 18.37
N GLU A 149 18.65 0.31 19.13
CA GLU A 149 19.86 -0.46 18.80
C GLU A 149 19.60 -1.96 18.61
N HIS A 150 18.85 -2.59 19.52
CA HIS A 150 18.54 -4.02 19.45
C HIS A 150 17.58 -4.32 18.30
N LEU A 151 16.61 -3.44 18.04
CA LEU A 151 15.70 -3.58 16.91
C LEU A 151 16.43 -3.40 15.57
N CYS A 152 17.35 -2.45 15.47
CA CYS A 152 18.24 -2.26 14.32
C CYS A 152 19.02 -3.54 14.03
N PHE A 153 19.68 -4.11 15.04
CA PHE A 153 20.40 -5.38 14.91
C PHE A 153 19.50 -6.51 14.42
N ARG A 154 18.31 -6.69 15.03
CA ARG A 154 17.34 -7.72 14.62
C ARG A 154 16.82 -7.49 13.20
N THR A 155 16.75 -6.24 12.75
CA THR A 155 16.38 -5.88 11.37
C THR A 155 17.44 -6.34 10.39
N LEU A 156 18.70 -5.99 10.62
CA LEU A 156 19.80 -6.44 9.77
C LEU A 156 19.91 -7.97 9.78
N GLN A 157 19.80 -8.60 10.95
CA GLN A 157 19.83 -10.06 11.11
C GLN A 157 18.77 -10.76 10.25
N ARG A 158 17.50 -10.34 10.32
CA ARG A 158 16.41 -11.04 9.60
C ARG A 158 16.52 -10.90 8.07
N PHE A 159 16.97 -9.74 7.59
CA PHE A 159 17.19 -9.53 6.14
C PHE A 159 18.30 -10.44 5.63
N THR A 160 19.43 -10.50 6.35
CA THR A 160 20.56 -11.38 6.00
C THR A 160 20.15 -12.85 6.03
N ALA A 161 19.52 -13.31 7.12
CA ALA A 161 19.13 -14.70 7.29
C ALA A 161 18.14 -15.16 6.22
N ALA A 162 17.04 -14.43 6.01
CA ALA A 162 16.01 -14.83 5.06
C ALA A 162 16.50 -14.80 3.61
N THR A 163 17.36 -13.84 3.26
CA THR A 163 17.98 -13.75 1.92
C THR A 163 18.89 -14.95 1.66
N LEU A 164 19.67 -15.37 2.67
CA LEU A 164 20.54 -16.52 2.59
C LEU A 164 19.74 -17.82 2.49
N GLU A 165 18.78 -18.01 3.40
CA GLU A 165 17.94 -19.21 3.46
C GLU A 165 17.13 -19.40 2.18
N HIS A 166 16.48 -18.36 1.64
CA HIS A 166 15.70 -18.48 0.40
C HIS A 166 16.52 -19.03 -0.78
N GLY A 167 17.79 -18.64 -0.87
CA GLY A 167 18.69 -19.10 -1.93
C GLY A 167 19.11 -20.58 -1.82
N MET A 168 18.99 -21.18 -0.65
CA MET A 168 19.38 -22.58 -0.38
C MET A 168 18.18 -23.49 -0.06
N HIS A 169 17.07 -22.89 0.37
CA HIS A 169 15.84 -23.54 0.78
C HIS A 169 14.64 -22.78 0.21
N PRO A 170 14.40 -22.88 -1.12
CA PRO A 170 13.30 -22.17 -1.76
C PRO A 170 11.93 -22.68 -1.27
N PRO A 171 10.89 -21.84 -1.32
CA PRO A 171 9.56 -22.27 -0.90
C PRO A 171 8.97 -23.32 -1.85
N VAL A 172 7.93 -24.01 -1.38
CA VAL A 172 7.16 -24.94 -2.22
C VAL A 172 6.60 -24.24 -3.46
N SER A 173 6.71 -24.90 -4.60
CA SER A 173 6.04 -24.45 -5.83
C SER A 173 4.52 -24.58 -5.68
N PRO A 174 3.73 -23.60 -6.13
CA PRO A 174 2.28 -23.72 -6.05
C PRO A 174 1.76 -24.84 -6.94
N LYS A 175 0.78 -25.57 -6.43
CA LYS A 175 0.07 -26.61 -7.18
C LYS A 175 -0.73 -26.00 -8.33
N ALA A 176 -1.03 -26.80 -9.36
CA ALA A 176 -1.73 -26.34 -10.55
C ALA A 176 -3.12 -25.77 -10.22
N GLU A 177 -3.84 -26.43 -9.32
CA GLU A 177 -5.16 -26.02 -8.84
C GLU A 177 -5.10 -24.69 -8.04
N TRP A 178 -4.00 -24.42 -7.33
CA TRP A 178 -3.82 -23.14 -6.62
C TRP A 178 -3.60 -21.99 -7.59
N ARG A 179 -2.82 -22.22 -8.65
CA ARG A 179 -2.61 -21.22 -9.72
C ARG A 179 -3.92 -20.92 -10.45
N ALA A 180 -4.63 -21.97 -10.86
CA ALA A 180 -5.92 -21.84 -11.57
C ALA A 180 -6.93 -21.05 -10.72
N LEU A 181 -7.04 -21.34 -9.42
CA LEU A 181 -7.92 -20.61 -8.53
C LEU A 181 -7.54 -19.12 -8.43
N LEU A 182 -6.25 -18.80 -8.27
CA LEU A 182 -5.81 -17.40 -8.21
C LEU A 182 -5.96 -16.66 -9.54
N ASP A 183 -5.80 -17.33 -10.68
CA ASP A 183 -6.06 -16.73 -11.99
C ASP A 183 -7.53 -16.30 -12.11
N GLU A 184 -8.46 -17.14 -11.67
CA GLU A 184 -9.90 -16.82 -11.65
C GLU A 184 -10.23 -15.70 -10.65
N MET A 185 -9.73 -15.83 -9.41
CA MET A 185 -9.97 -14.85 -8.35
C MET A 185 -9.43 -13.47 -8.71
N ALA A 186 -8.28 -13.38 -9.40
CA ALA A 186 -7.70 -12.11 -9.82
C ALA A 186 -8.62 -11.36 -10.81
N VAL A 187 -9.27 -12.07 -11.74
CA VAL A 187 -10.21 -11.44 -12.68
C VAL A 187 -11.41 -10.85 -11.94
N VAL A 188 -11.99 -11.60 -11.00
CA VAL A 188 -13.15 -11.14 -10.20
C VAL A 188 -12.77 -9.98 -9.29
N ALA A 189 -11.64 -10.06 -8.58
CA ALA A 189 -11.15 -8.99 -7.72
C ALA A 189 -10.90 -7.70 -8.50
N THR A 190 -10.27 -7.79 -9.67
CA THR A 190 -10.01 -6.61 -10.52
C THR A 190 -11.31 -6.02 -11.05
N LYS A 191 -12.28 -6.85 -11.44
CA LYS A 191 -13.59 -6.38 -11.88
C LYS A 191 -14.32 -5.61 -10.77
N GLU A 192 -14.41 -6.16 -9.57
CA GLU A 192 -15.02 -5.46 -8.43
C GLU A 192 -14.27 -4.16 -8.13
N TYR A 193 -12.95 -4.24 -7.97
CA TYR A 193 -12.12 -3.07 -7.64
C TYR A 193 -12.32 -1.94 -8.65
N ARG A 194 -12.21 -2.24 -9.95
CA ARG A 194 -12.35 -1.23 -11.00
C ARG A 194 -13.78 -0.73 -11.15
N SER A 195 -14.78 -1.58 -10.90
CA SER A 195 -16.18 -1.16 -10.91
C SER A 195 -16.44 -0.04 -9.89
N MET A 196 -15.84 -0.16 -8.70
CA MET A 196 -16.00 0.83 -7.64
C MET A 196 -15.09 2.04 -7.80
N VAL A 197 -13.81 1.84 -8.16
CA VAL A 197 -12.81 2.92 -8.11
C VAL A 197 -12.79 3.76 -9.39
N PHE A 198 -13.09 3.17 -10.54
CA PHE A 198 -12.95 3.82 -11.85
C PHE A 198 -14.25 3.92 -12.64
N GLN A 199 -15.21 3.02 -12.44
CA GLN A 199 -16.47 3.02 -13.22
C GLN A 199 -17.62 3.71 -12.50
N GLU A 200 -17.68 3.66 -11.16
CA GLU A 200 -18.68 4.36 -10.36
C GLU A 200 -18.49 5.89 -10.47
N PRO A 201 -19.38 6.63 -11.14
CA PRO A 201 -19.16 8.04 -11.46
C PRO A 201 -19.01 8.92 -10.23
N ARG A 202 -19.67 8.57 -9.12
CA ARG A 202 -19.65 9.35 -7.88
C ARG A 202 -18.55 8.94 -6.90
N PHE A 203 -17.70 7.97 -7.26
CA PHE A 203 -16.64 7.50 -6.36
C PHE A 203 -15.66 8.62 -5.97
N VAL A 204 -15.25 9.46 -6.93
CA VAL A 204 -14.30 10.54 -6.67
C VAL A 204 -14.89 11.62 -5.75
N GLU A 205 -16.19 11.89 -5.90
CA GLU A 205 -16.94 12.81 -5.03
C GLU A 205 -17.00 12.26 -3.60
N TYR A 206 -17.38 10.99 -3.45
CA TYR A 206 -17.38 10.30 -2.16
C TYR A 206 -15.99 10.28 -1.53
N PHE A 207 -14.95 9.89 -2.27
CA PHE A 207 -13.57 9.81 -1.79
C PHE A 207 -13.07 11.16 -1.22
N ARG A 208 -13.32 12.26 -1.92
CA ARG A 208 -12.89 13.60 -1.48
C ARG A 208 -13.66 14.09 -0.25
N SER A 209 -14.90 13.61 -0.10
CA SER A 209 -15.77 13.96 1.03
C SER A 209 -15.43 13.12 2.27
N ALA A 210 -15.34 11.81 2.11
CA ALA A 210 -15.11 10.85 3.20
C ALA A 210 -13.67 10.89 3.74
N THR A 211 -12.70 11.40 2.97
CA THR A 211 -11.27 11.39 3.34
C THR A 211 -10.64 12.79 3.35
N PRO A 212 -9.50 12.99 4.04
CA PRO A 212 -8.77 14.26 4.01
C PRO A 212 -7.83 14.43 2.79
N GLU A 213 -8.12 13.81 1.63
CA GLU A 213 -7.22 13.83 0.47
C GLU A 213 -6.92 15.25 -0.05
N LEU A 214 -7.96 16.08 -0.14
CA LEU A 214 -7.83 17.43 -0.67
C LEU A 214 -6.96 18.30 0.24
N GLU A 215 -7.17 18.20 1.55
CA GLU A 215 -6.41 18.94 2.54
C GLU A 215 -4.97 18.46 2.59
N TYR A 216 -4.71 17.16 2.49
CA TYR A 216 -3.35 16.62 2.39
C TYR A 216 -2.57 17.23 1.21
N GLY A 217 -3.23 17.41 0.05
CA GLY A 217 -2.60 18.01 -1.13
C GLY A 217 -2.35 19.52 -1.02
N ARG A 218 -3.09 20.22 -0.16
CA ARG A 218 -2.94 21.66 0.10
C ARG A 218 -1.94 21.97 1.21
N MET A 219 -1.76 21.03 2.14
CA MET A 219 -0.87 21.19 3.28
C MET A 219 0.58 20.83 2.92
N ASN A 220 1.53 21.52 3.55
CA ASN A 220 2.97 21.28 3.39
C ASN A 220 3.45 20.03 4.16
N ILE A 221 2.70 18.92 4.08
CA ILE A 221 3.01 17.64 4.73
C ILE A 221 3.78 16.71 3.78
N GLY A 222 3.48 16.76 2.49
CA GLY A 222 4.14 15.95 1.46
C GLY A 222 5.16 16.76 0.66
N SER A 223 6.32 16.17 0.35
CA SER A 223 7.36 16.81 -0.49
C SER A 223 7.05 16.81 -2.00
N ARG A 224 5.96 16.16 -2.43
CA ARG A 224 5.61 15.95 -3.83
C ARG A 224 4.13 16.29 -4.08
N PRO A 225 3.78 16.82 -5.27
CA PRO A 225 2.38 16.99 -5.65
C PRO A 225 1.60 15.68 -5.56
N SER A 226 0.39 15.73 -5.01
CA SER A 226 -0.46 14.54 -4.80
C SER A 226 -0.93 13.90 -6.12
N LYS A 227 -1.10 14.71 -7.17
CA LYS A 227 -1.53 14.28 -8.50
C LYS A 227 -0.50 14.56 -9.57
N ARG A 228 -0.51 13.75 -10.63
CA ARG A 228 0.26 14.00 -11.87
C ARG A 228 -0.43 15.01 -12.78
N LYS A 229 -1.76 15.06 -12.77
CA LYS A 229 -2.60 16.04 -13.49
C LYS A 229 -3.70 16.56 -12.53
N PRO A 230 -3.83 17.88 -12.31
CA PRO A 230 -4.76 18.42 -11.30
C PRO A 230 -6.23 18.05 -11.51
N SER A 231 -6.69 17.98 -12.77
CA SER A 231 -8.09 17.70 -13.15
C SER A 231 -8.44 16.21 -13.28
N GLY A 232 -7.49 15.29 -13.08
CA GLY A 232 -7.73 13.87 -13.29
C GLY A 232 -8.46 13.17 -12.14
N GLY A 233 -9.01 11.99 -12.46
CA GLY A 233 -9.57 11.02 -11.51
C GLY A 233 -8.49 10.29 -10.70
N ILE A 234 -8.82 9.10 -10.19
CA ILE A 234 -7.93 8.26 -9.37
C ILE A 234 -6.67 7.83 -10.13
N GLU A 235 -6.72 7.76 -11.48
CA GLU A 235 -5.59 7.46 -12.35
C GLU A 235 -4.47 8.50 -12.22
N SER A 236 -4.85 9.77 -11.99
CA SER A 236 -3.91 10.87 -11.81
C SER A 236 -3.33 10.96 -10.40
N LEU A 237 -4.00 10.35 -9.42
CA LEU A 237 -3.58 10.32 -8.02
C LEU A 237 -2.41 9.36 -7.82
N ARG A 238 -1.38 9.81 -7.11
CA ARG A 238 -0.22 8.96 -6.78
C ARG A 238 -0.60 7.94 -5.70
N ALA A 239 0.11 6.81 -5.64
CA ALA A 239 -0.15 5.77 -4.65
C ALA A 239 0.06 6.22 -3.19
N ILE A 240 0.89 7.23 -2.90
CA ILE A 240 1.07 7.73 -1.52
C ILE A 240 -0.21 8.39 -1.01
N PRO A 241 -0.73 9.48 -1.64
CA PRO A 241 -2.00 10.09 -1.26
C PRO A 241 -3.16 9.11 -1.21
N TRP A 242 -3.22 8.17 -2.17
CA TRP A 242 -4.28 7.16 -2.23
C TRP A 242 -4.36 6.33 -0.95
N ILE A 243 -3.26 5.67 -0.57
CA ILE A 243 -3.22 4.87 0.67
C ILE A 243 -3.35 5.75 1.90
N PHE A 244 -2.71 6.92 1.90
CA PHE A 244 -2.69 7.83 3.06
C PHE A 244 -4.10 8.29 3.43
N ALA A 245 -4.87 8.79 2.47
CA ALA A 245 -6.21 9.30 2.70
C ALA A 245 -7.14 8.26 3.33
N TRP A 246 -7.15 7.03 2.82
CA TRP A 246 -7.95 5.94 3.40
C TRP A 246 -7.41 5.40 4.73
N THR A 247 -6.10 5.52 4.97
CA THR A 247 -5.49 5.17 6.26
C THR A 247 -5.92 6.15 7.35
N GLN A 248 -6.01 7.44 7.04
CA GLN A 248 -6.45 8.47 7.99
C GLN A 248 -7.86 8.20 8.54
N THR A 249 -8.75 7.65 7.71
CA THR A 249 -10.16 7.37 8.06
C THR A 249 -10.39 6.00 8.70
N ARG A 250 -9.33 5.22 8.97
CA ARG A 250 -9.42 3.85 9.50
C ARG A 250 -10.19 2.87 8.59
N PHE A 251 -10.40 3.22 7.32
CA PHE A 251 -11.20 2.39 6.40
C PHE A 251 -10.35 1.49 5.50
N HIS A 252 -9.14 1.93 5.13
CA HIS A 252 -8.16 1.13 4.39
C HIS A 252 -8.68 0.48 3.08
N LEU A 253 -9.69 1.09 2.44
CA LEU A 253 -10.31 0.62 1.19
C LEU A 253 -9.33 0.06 0.15
N PRO A 254 -8.18 0.71 -0.15
CA PRO A 254 -7.27 0.26 -1.20
C PRO A 254 -6.63 -1.11 -0.96
N VAL A 255 -6.65 -1.59 0.28
CA VAL A 255 -5.90 -2.78 0.68
C VAL A 255 -6.74 -4.05 0.51
N TRP A 256 -8.03 -3.98 0.85
CA TRP A 256 -8.91 -5.15 0.91
C TRP A 256 -9.97 -5.20 -0.19
N LEU A 257 -10.26 -4.08 -0.87
CA LEU A 257 -11.29 -4.05 -1.91
C LEU A 257 -10.96 -5.04 -3.04
N GLY A 258 -11.92 -5.90 -3.40
CA GLY A 258 -11.79 -6.98 -4.38
C GLY A 258 -11.58 -8.37 -3.76
N PHE A 259 -11.05 -8.47 -2.53
CA PHE A 259 -10.85 -9.77 -1.88
C PHE A 259 -12.17 -10.47 -1.55
N GLY A 260 -13.14 -9.73 -0.99
CA GLY A 260 -14.45 -10.27 -0.61
C GLY A 260 -15.16 -10.96 -1.77
N SER A 261 -15.31 -10.27 -2.91
CA SER A 261 -15.95 -10.88 -4.08
C SER A 261 -15.16 -12.04 -4.68
N ALA A 262 -13.82 -11.99 -4.65
CA ALA A 262 -13.00 -13.08 -5.14
C ALA A 262 -13.13 -14.35 -4.28
N PHE A 263 -13.09 -14.22 -2.95
CA PHE A 263 -13.32 -15.35 -2.04
C PHE A 263 -14.72 -15.92 -2.19
N LYS A 264 -15.73 -15.04 -2.20
CA LYS A 264 -17.11 -15.43 -2.36
C LYS A 264 -17.33 -16.20 -3.66
N HIS A 265 -16.85 -15.65 -4.77
CA HIS A 265 -16.93 -16.31 -6.07
C HIS A 265 -16.27 -17.69 -6.08
N ALA A 266 -15.07 -17.81 -5.51
CA ALA A 266 -14.37 -19.09 -5.41
C ALA A 266 -15.19 -20.13 -4.62
N ILE A 267 -15.73 -19.75 -3.47
CA ILE A 267 -16.49 -20.65 -2.58
C ILE A 267 -17.84 -21.03 -3.19
N GLU A 268 -18.55 -20.10 -3.82
CA GLU A 268 -19.84 -20.34 -4.48
C GLU A 268 -19.70 -21.22 -5.73
N LYS A 269 -18.58 -21.11 -6.45
CA LYS A 269 -18.31 -21.93 -7.64
C LYS A 269 -18.11 -23.41 -7.30
N ASP A 270 -17.42 -23.70 -6.20
CA ASP A 270 -17.23 -25.06 -5.68
C ASP A 270 -16.96 -25.00 -4.18
N SER A 271 -17.81 -25.66 -3.37
CA SER A 271 -17.66 -25.67 -1.92
C SER A 271 -16.33 -26.25 -1.43
N ARG A 272 -15.66 -27.08 -2.25
CA ARG A 272 -14.31 -27.61 -1.97
C ARG A 272 -13.23 -26.53 -2.01
N ASN A 273 -13.49 -25.41 -2.68
CA ASN A 273 -12.53 -24.30 -2.77
C ASN A 273 -12.28 -23.64 -1.42
N LEU A 274 -13.23 -23.67 -0.47
CA LEU A 274 -12.96 -23.18 0.88
C LEU A 274 -11.83 -23.99 1.54
N GLN A 275 -11.90 -25.32 1.47
CA GLN A 275 -10.84 -26.19 1.98
C GLN A 275 -9.53 -25.94 1.22
N MET A 276 -9.58 -25.75 -0.10
CA MET A 276 -8.38 -25.43 -0.90
C MET A 276 -7.73 -24.11 -0.46
N LEU A 277 -8.51 -23.05 -0.24
CA LEU A 277 -8.01 -21.76 0.26
C LEU A 277 -7.38 -21.89 1.65
N GLN A 278 -8.00 -22.67 2.55
CA GLN A 278 -7.43 -22.99 3.86
C GLN A 278 -6.11 -23.76 3.74
N HIS A 279 -6.01 -24.71 2.80
CA HIS A 279 -4.76 -25.43 2.54
C HIS A 279 -3.69 -24.49 1.96
N MET A 280 -4.05 -23.59 1.04
CA MET A 280 -3.13 -22.58 0.51
C MET A 280 -2.60 -21.69 1.63
N TYR A 281 -3.45 -21.25 2.57
CA TYR A 281 -3.01 -20.40 3.69
C TYR A 281 -2.01 -21.13 4.60
N ASN A 282 -2.23 -22.41 4.86
CA ASN A 282 -1.36 -23.20 5.74
C ASN A 282 -0.08 -23.70 5.06
N GLN A 283 -0.10 -23.96 3.75
CA GLN A 283 0.99 -24.65 3.05
C GLN A 283 1.76 -23.77 2.06
N TRP A 284 1.18 -22.65 1.60
CA TRP A 284 1.81 -21.79 0.59
C TRP A 284 2.23 -20.45 1.18
N PRO A 285 3.54 -20.22 1.42
CA PRO A 285 4.03 -19.01 2.08
C PRO A 285 3.56 -17.71 1.41
N PHE A 286 3.49 -17.66 0.08
CA PHE A 286 3.02 -16.48 -0.66
C PHE A 286 1.59 -16.10 -0.30
N PHE A 287 0.69 -17.09 -0.28
CA PHE A 287 -0.72 -16.85 0.03
C PHE A 287 -0.88 -16.46 1.50
N ARG A 288 -0.15 -17.15 2.40
CA ARG A 288 -0.12 -16.82 3.82
C ARG A 288 0.27 -15.36 4.09
N VAL A 289 1.45 -14.92 3.64
CA VAL A 289 1.91 -13.55 3.92
C VAL A 289 1.04 -12.49 3.24
N THR A 290 0.36 -12.86 2.15
CA THR A 290 -0.61 -11.97 1.50
C THR A 290 -1.80 -11.75 2.43
N LEU A 291 -2.39 -12.81 2.99
CA LEU A 291 -3.52 -12.70 3.92
C LEU A 291 -3.13 -12.10 5.27
N ASP A 292 -1.96 -12.45 5.83
CA ASP A 292 -1.47 -11.88 7.09
C ASP A 292 -1.39 -10.34 7.02
N LEU A 293 -0.99 -9.80 5.87
CA LEU A 293 -0.96 -8.34 5.66
C LEU A 293 -2.37 -7.75 5.67
N ILE A 294 -3.34 -8.40 5.01
CA ILE A 294 -4.73 -7.92 5.00
C ILE A 294 -5.33 -8.00 6.41
N GLU A 295 -5.06 -9.10 7.14
CA GLU A 295 -5.52 -9.28 8.52
C GLU A 295 -4.96 -8.20 9.46
N MET A 296 -3.66 -7.89 9.35
CA MET A 296 -3.03 -6.80 10.10
C MET A 296 -3.67 -5.44 9.79
N VAL A 297 -4.05 -5.19 8.53
CA VAL A 297 -4.73 -3.95 8.15
C VAL A 297 -6.16 -3.90 8.68
N PHE A 298 -6.89 -5.01 8.68
CA PHE A 298 -8.19 -5.08 9.34
C PHE A 298 -8.08 -4.84 10.86
N ALA A 299 -7.02 -5.31 11.51
CA ALA A 299 -6.78 -5.03 12.93
C ALA A 299 -6.47 -3.56 13.22
N LYS A 300 -6.07 -2.78 12.21
CA LYS A 300 -5.90 -1.32 12.30
C LYS A 300 -7.16 -0.55 11.90
N GLY A 301 -8.10 -1.20 11.23
CA GLY A 301 -9.32 -0.57 10.72
C GLY A 301 -10.43 -0.45 11.75
N ASP A 302 -11.30 0.53 11.56
CA ASP A 302 -12.48 0.77 12.40
C ASP A 302 -13.63 1.32 11.51
N PRO A 303 -14.60 0.48 11.12
CA PRO A 303 -15.73 0.91 10.29
C PRO A 303 -16.68 1.87 11.03
N GLY A 304 -16.68 1.90 12.36
CA GLY A 304 -17.43 2.86 13.15
C GLY A 304 -16.85 4.26 13.03
N ILE A 305 -15.52 4.38 13.08
CA ILE A 305 -14.84 5.66 12.79
C ILE A 305 -15.03 6.06 11.33
N ALA A 306 -14.91 5.14 10.37
CA ALA A 306 -15.21 5.46 8.96
C ALA A 306 -16.65 5.99 8.79
N ALA A 307 -17.63 5.40 9.48
CA ALA A 307 -19.02 5.88 9.47
C ALA A 307 -19.18 7.28 10.09
N LEU A 308 -18.37 7.65 11.09
CA LEU A 308 -18.35 9.01 11.64
C LEU A 308 -17.89 10.03 10.61
N TYR A 309 -16.86 9.72 9.81
CA TYR A 309 -16.42 10.60 8.71
C TYR A 309 -17.55 10.80 7.71
N ASP A 310 -18.21 9.72 7.29
CA ASP A 310 -19.34 9.79 6.37
C ASP A 310 -20.46 10.68 6.94
N LYS A 311 -20.89 10.42 8.18
CA LYS A 311 -21.96 11.18 8.83
C LYS A 311 -21.68 12.68 8.90
N LEU A 312 -20.42 13.08 9.07
CA LEU A 312 -20.05 14.48 9.26
C LEU A 312 -19.71 15.21 7.95
N LEU A 313 -19.17 14.51 6.96
CA LEU A 313 -18.49 15.11 5.81
C LEU A 313 -19.11 14.75 4.46
N VAL A 314 -19.87 13.65 4.38
CA VAL A 314 -20.44 13.15 3.13
C VAL A 314 -21.88 13.65 3.00
N SER A 315 -22.28 14.00 1.77
CA SER A 315 -23.64 14.43 1.46
C SER A 315 -24.66 13.30 1.68
N GLY A 316 -25.89 13.65 2.06
CA GLY A 316 -26.92 12.68 2.44
C GLY A 316 -27.23 11.62 1.37
N ASP A 317 -27.09 11.98 0.10
CA ASP A 317 -27.34 11.13 -1.07
C ASP A 317 -26.19 10.14 -1.38
N LEU A 318 -25.04 10.26 -0.71
CA LEU A 318 -23.91 9.34 -0.81
C LEU A 318 -23.72 8.45 0.42
N LEU A 319 -24.54 8.61 1.46
CA LEU A 319 -24.43 7.81 2.69
C LEU A 319 -24.68 6.32 2.44
N SER A 320 -25.67 5.97 1.60
CA SER A 320 -25.97 4.57 1.26
C SER A 320 -24.81 3.89 0.50
N PHE A 321 -24.08 4.66 -0.31
CA PHE A 321 -22.87 4.19 -0.97
C PHE A 321 -21.77 3.85 0.05
N GLY A 322 -21.52 4.73 1.02
CA GLY A 322 -20.58 4.46 2.11
C GLY A 322 -20.99 3.27 2.99
N GLU A 323 -22.28 3.10 3.26
CA GLU A 323 -22.82 1.91 3.95
C GLU A 323 -22.56 0.62 3.18
N SER A 324 -22.75 0.63 1.86
CA SER A 324 -22.44 -0.51 1.00
C SER A 324 -20.96 -0.88 1.05
N LEU A 325 -20.06 0.10 1.04
CA LEU A 325 -18.62 -0.15 1.19
C LEU A 325 -18.28 -0.74 2.57
N ARG A 326 -18.91 -0.28 3.65
CA ARG A 326 -18.73 -0.85 4.99
C ARG A 326 -19.28 -2.28 5.10
N ALA A 327 -20.38 -2.59 4.42
CA ALA A 327 -20.89 -3.96 4.35
C ALA A 327 -19.87 -4.89 3.66
N LYS A 328 -19.24 -4.43 2.56
CA LYS A 328 -18.15 -5.15 1.88
C LYS A 328 -16.92 -5.34 2.76
N TYR A 329 -16.58 -4.35 3.59
CA TYR A 329 -15.50 -4.46 4.58
C TYR A 329 -15.76 -5.63 5.53
N GLU A 330 -16.96 -5.71 6.12
CA GLU A 330 -17.32 -6.75 7.08
C GLU A 330 -17.41 -8.15 6.43
N GLU A 331 -17.99 -8.25 5.22
CA GLU A 331 -18.03 -9.50 4.45
C GLU A 331 -16.60 -9.99 4.13
N THR A 332 -15.72 -9.10 3.67
CA THR A 332 -14.34 -9.44 3.35
C THR A 332 -13.57 -9.90 4.59
N LYS A 333 -13.74 -9.20 5.73
CA LYS A 333 -13.13 -9.56 7.00
C LYS A 333 -13.56 -10.94 7.48
N SER A 334 -14.87 -11.25 7.40
CA SER A 334 -15.42 -12.54 7.80
C SER A 334 -14.88 -13.70 6.94
N LEU A 335 -14.86 -13.52 5.61
CA LEU A 335 -14.33 -14.53 4.69
C LEU A 335 -12.83 -14.75 4.90
N LEU A 336 -12.06 -13.69 5.16
CA LEU A 336 -10.64 -13.80 5.47
C LEU A 336 -10.40 -14.65 6.73
N LEU A 337 -11.13 -14.38 7.82
CA LEU A 337 -11.00 -15.14 9.07
C LEU A 337 -11.37 -16.61 8.87
N GLN A 338 -12.41 -16.89 8.08
CA GLN A 338 -12.83 -18.25 7.73
C GLN A 338 -11.74 -19.02 6.97
N ILE A 339 -11.04 -18.34 6.04
CA ILE A 339 -9.94 -18.93 5.26
C ILE A 339 -8.68 -19.11 6.11
N ALA A 340 -8.37 -18.14 6.97
CA ALA A 340 -7.24 -18.24 7.90
C ALA A 340 -7.48 -19.28 9.01
N GLY A 341 -8.74 -19.63 9.27
CA GLY A 341 -9.13 -20.50 10.38
C GLY A 341 -9.05 -19.81 11.74
N HIS A 342 -9.11 -18.49 11.77
CA HIS A 342 -9.07 -17.67 12.98
C HIS A 342 -10.49 -17.29 13.43
N LYS A 343 -10.72 -17.20 14.73
CA LYS A 343 -11.97 -16.67 15.32
C LYS A 343 -11.96 -15.16 15.41
N ASP A 344 -10.79 -14.60 15.71
CA ASP A 344 -10.56 -13.16 15.83
C ASP A 344 -9.36 -12.72 15.01
N LEU A 345 -9.34 -11.43 14.63
CA LEU A 345 -8.18 -10.83 13.99
C LEU A 345 -6.91 -11.00 14.83
N LEU A 346 -5.82 -11.35 14.15
CA LEU A 346 -4.49 -11.58 14.69
C LEU A 346 -4.45 -12.66 15.78
N GLU A 347 -5.29 -13.70 15.65
CA GLU A 347 -5.28 -14.84 16.59
C GLU A 347 -3.90 -15.52 16.66
N GLY A 348 -3.23 -15.66 15.51
CA GLY A 348 -1.88 -16.20 15.41
C GLY A 348 -0.74 -15.26 15.84
N ASP A 349 -1.02 -13.98 16.15
CA ASP A 349 0.00 -13.00 16.58
C ASP A 349 -0.50 -12.10 17.73
N PRO A 350 -0.55 -12.63 18.97
CA PRO A 350 -1.03 -11.88 20.13
C PRO A 350 -0.12 -10.68 20.48
N TYR A 351 1.17 -10.73 20.12
CA TYR A 351 2.12 -9.64 20.38
C TYR A 351 1.81 -8.43 19.51
N LEU A 352 1.57 -8.64 18.22
CA LEU A 352 1.14 -7.57 17.33
C LEU A 352 -0.23 -7.03 17.75
N LYS A 353 -1.19 -7.91 18.05
CA LYS A 353 -2.53 -7.54 18.52
C LYS A 353 -2.49 -6.62 19.74
N GLN A 354 -1.69 -6.95 20.75
CA GLN A 354 -1.51 -6.12 21.95
C GLN A 354 -0.96 -4.74 21.60
N ARG A 355 0.09 -4.68 20.77
CA ARG A 355 0.76 -3.42 20.40
C ARG A 355 -0.17 -2.47 19.64
N LEU A 356 -1.01 -3.00 18.75
CA LEU A 356 -1.97 -2.19 18.00
C LEU A 356 -3.06 -1.65 18.93
N ARG A 357 -3.61 -2.51 19.81
CA ARG A 357 -4.66 -2.12 20.76
C ARG A 357 -4.23 -0.99 21.70
N LEU A 358 -2.97 -0.95 22.12
CA LEU A 358 -2.43 0.11 22.98
C LEU A 358 -2.32 1.47 22.27
N ARG A 359 -2.31 1.51 20.94
CA ARG A 359 -2.25 2.75 20.17
C ARG A 359 -3.64 3.33 19.91
N ASP A 360 -4.67 2.48 19.84
CA ASP A 360 -6.00 2.85 19.37
C ASP A 360 -6.60 4.04 20.11
N SER A 361 -6.52 4.10 21.44
CA SER A 361 -7.11 5.20 22.22
C SER A 361 -6.62 6.60 21.76
N TYR A 362 -5.32 6.72 21.47
CA TYR A 362 -4.72 7.96 20.99
C TYR A 362 -5.15 8.27 19.55
N ILE A 363 -5.08 7.25 18.69
CA ILE A 363 -5.41 7.42 17.27
C ILE A 363 -6.89 7.77 17.10
N THR A 364 -7.78 7.07 17.80
CA THR A 364 -9.22 7.30 17.76
C THR A 364 -9.58 8.70 18.23
N THR A 365 -8.91 9.21 19.28
CA THR A 365 -9.08 10.61 19.72
C THR A 365 -8.73 11.59 18.59
N LEU A 366 -7.60 11.36 17.90
CA LEU A 366 -7.20 12.18 16.76
C LEU A 366 -8.14 12.02 15.57
N ASN A 367 -8.71 10.84 15.33
CA ASN A 367 -9.66 10.61 14.25
C ASN A 367 -10.95 11.42 14.43
N VAL A 368 -11.51 11.42 15.65
CA VAL A 368 -12.71 12.21 15.95
C VAL A 368 -12.39 13.70 15.82
N LEU A 369 -11.27 14.15 16.38
CA LEU A 369 -10.82 15.54 16.25
C LEU A 369 -10.64 15.94 14.79
N GLN A 370 -10.03 15.08 13.97
CA GLN A 370 -9.83 15.32 12.54
C GLN A 370 -11.16 15.45 11.80
N ALA A 371 -12.13 14.55 12.01
CA ALA A 371 -13.42 14.59 11.33
C ALA A 371 -14.20 15.88 11.65
N TYR A 372 -14.27 16.28 12.92
CA TYR A 372 -14.91 17.54 13.30
C TYR A 372 -14.14 18.77 12.83
N THR A 373 -12.81 18.72 12.77
CA THR A 373 -11.98 19.81 12.24
C THR A 373 -12.22 19.98 10.74
N LEU A 374 -12.28 18.89 9.98
CA LEU A 374 -12.64 18.91 8.56
C LEU A 374 -14.04 19.47 8.34
N LYS A 375 -15.03 19.11 9.16
CA LYS A 375 -16.38 19.68 9.06
C LYS A 375 -16.34 21.19 9.22
N ARG A 376 -15.66 21.70 10.26
CA ARG A 376 -15.49 23.15 10.49
C ARG A 376 -14.73 23.87 9.38
N ILE A 377 -13.82 23.18 8.70
CA ILE A 377 -13.04 23.75 7.58
C ILE A 377 -13.89 23.83 6.31
N ARG A 378 -14.70 22.80 6.03
CA ARG A 378 -15.41 22.65 4.76
C ARG A 378 -16.80 23.30 4.74
N ASP A 379 -17.45 23.39 5.91
CA ASP A 379 -18.82 23.86 6.08
C ASP A 379 -18.83 25.15 6.93
N ALA A 380 -18.96 26.30 6.25
CA ALA A 380 -18.95 27.62 6.90
C ALA A 380 -20.19 27.87 7.78
N ASP A 381 -21.29 27.15 7.52
CA ASP A 381 -22.55 27.24 8.26
C ASP A 381 -22.55 26.35 9.51
N TYR A 382 -21.51 25.52 9.69
CA TYR A 382 -21.34 24.72 10.89
C TYR A 382 -20.89 25.55 12.09
N HIS A 383 -21.85 26.15 12.78
CA HIS A 383 -21.62 26.95 13.97
C HIS A 383 -21.29 26.08 15.19
N VAL A 384 -20.14 26.35 15.81
CA VAL A 384 -19.70 25.69 17.05
C VAL A 384 -19.79 26.65 18.22
N LYS A 385 -20.34 26.20 19.35
CA LYS A 385 -20.29 26.95 20.61
C LYS A 385 -18.90 26.81 21.22
N LEU A 386 -18.08 27.84 21.08
CA LEU A 386 -16.75 27.86 21.70
C LEU A 386 -16.88 27.93 23.23
N ARG A 387 -16.12 27.09 23.91
CA ARG A 387 -15.98 27.13 25.37
C ARG A 387 -14.96 28.18 25.79
N PRO A 388 -14.99 28.64 27.06
CA PRO A 388 -13.89 29.40 27.64
C PRO A 388 -12.56 28.65 27.51
N HIS A 389 -11.47 29.38 27.31
CA HIS A 389 -10.14 28.79 27.20
C HIS A 389 -9.77 28.03 28.48
N LEU A 390 -9.26 26.81 28.36
CA LEU A 390 -8.94 25.95 29.52
C LEU A 390 -7.48 26.00 29.94
N CYS A 391 -6.55 26.27 29.01
CA CYS A 391 -5.14 26.38 29.38
C CYS A 391 -4.96 27.62 30.24
N LYS A 392 -4.31 27.46 31.40
CA LYS A 392 -4.01 28.56 32.34
C LYS A 392 -2.58 29.09 32.19
N GLU A 393 -1.77 28.47 31.33
CA GLU A 393 -0.42 28.93 31.02
C GLU A 393 -0.51 30.17 30.11
N TYR A 394 0.32 31.18 30.39
CA TYR A 394 0.40 32.39 29.60
C TYR A 394 1.01 32.08 28.23
N MET A 395 0.36 32.50 27.14
CA MET A 395 0.99 32.52 25.82
C MET A 395 2.13 33.54 25.86
N GLU A 396 3.37 33.10 25.62
CA GLU A 396 4.57 33.95 25.71
C GLU A 396 4.57 35.10 24.70
N SER A 397 3.80 35.00 23.61
CA SER A 397 3.73 36.07 22.60
C SER A 397 2.53 37.01 22.78
N ASN A 398 2.80 38.32 22.60
CA ASN A 398 1.78 39.37 22.47
C ASN A 398 0.91 39.24 21.18
N LYS A 399 1.02 38.14 20.42
CA LYS A 399 0.25 37.87 19.20
C LYS A 399 -0.21 36.39 19.14
N PRO A 400 -1.31 36.04 19.83
CA PRO A 400 -1.83 34.67 19.89
C PRO A 400 -2.02 33.99 18.52
N ALA A 401 -2.41 34.77 17.50
CA ALA A 401 -2.59 34.27 16.14
C ALA A 401 -1.30 33.73 15.50
N ALA A 402 -0.12 34.27 15.86
CA ALA A 402 1.16 33.83 15.31
C ALA A 402 1.60 32.47 15.84
N GLU A 403 1.15 32.09 17.05
CA GLU A 403 1.43 30.77 17.62
C GLU A 403 0.49 29.67 17.08
N LEU A 404 -0.66 30.05 16.51
CA LEU A 404 -1.68 29.15 15.98
C LEU A 404 -1.48 28.79 14.49
N VAL A 405 -0.44 29.32 13.85
CA VAL A 405 -0.09 29.09 12.42
C VAL A 405 1.39 28.73 12.25
N LYS A 406 1.99 28.08 13.26
CA LYS A 406 3.43 27.73 13.24
C LYS A 406 3.77 26.76 12.12
N LEU A 407 2.86 25.85 11.76
CA LEU A 407 3.11 24.83 10.73
C LEU A 407 2.88 25.38 9.32
N ASN A 408 1.94 26.33 9.14
CA ASN A 408 1.77 27.06 7.90
C ASN A 408 1.40 28.55 8.14
N PRO A 409 2.38 29.47 8.16
CA PRO A 409 2.14 30.89 8.38
C PRO A 409 1.32 31.58 7.28
N LYS A 410 1.12 30.92 6.13
CA LYS A 410 0.34 31.43 4.97
C LYS A 410 -1.04 30.78 4.87
N SER A 411 -1.55 30.19 5.96
CA SER A 411 -2.86 29.55 5.97
C SER A 411 -3.97 30.50 5.53
N GLU A 412 -4.84 30.01 4.65
CA GLU A 412 -6.07 30.70 4.24
C GLU A 412 -7.27 30.30 5.13
N TYR A 413 -7.09 29.34 6.03
CA TYR A 413 -8.13 28.90 6.97
C TYR A 413 -8.11 29.73 8.25
N ALA A 414 -9.19 29.65 9.03
CA ALA A 414 -9.23 30.29 10.35
C ALA A 414 -8.04 29.82 11.22
N PRO A 415 -7.34 30.73 11.94
CA PRO A 415 -6.13 30.40 12.68
C PRO A 415 -6.29 29.18 13.59
N GLY A 416 -5.32 28.27 13.56
CA GLY A 416 -5.31 27.03 14.36
C GLY A 416 -6.01 25.83 13.72
N LEU A 417 -6.93 25.99 12.75
CA LEU A 417 -7.61 24.86 12.13
C LEU A 417 -6.67 24.01 11.27
N GLU A 418 -5.86 24.65 10.43
CA GLU A 418 -4.89 23.95 9.59
C GLU A 418 -3.83 23.24 10.44
N ASP A 419 -3.23 23.92 11.41
CA ASP A 419 -2.23 23.33 12.31
C ASP A 419 -2.81 22.14 13.11
N THR A 420 -4.06 22.27 13.61
CA THR A 420 -4.76 21.16 14.28
C THR A 420 -4.91 19.97 13.34
N LEU A 421 -5.37 20.20 12.11
CA LEU A 421 -5.56 19.15 11.13
C LEU A 421 -4.22 18.49 10.74
N ILE A 422 -3.15 19.26 10.54
CA ILE A 422 -1.79 18.72 10.30
C ILE A 422 -1.34 17.83 11.48
N LEU A 423 -1.55 18.26 12.72
CA LEU A 423 -1.21 17.47 13.90
C LEU A 423 -1.97 16.15 13.94
N THR A 424 -3.28 16.15 13.66
CA THR A 424 -4.05 14.91 13.58
C THR A 424 -3.50 13.99 12.49
N MET A 425 -3.21 14.53 11.29
CA MET A 425 -2.68 13.73 10.17
C MET A 425 -1.35 13.06 10.52
N LYS A 426 -0.43 13.81 11.14
CA LYS A 426 0.86 13.30 11.61
C LYS A 426 0.69 12.24 12.68
N GLY A 427 -0.13 12.49 13.70
CA GLY A 427 -0.33 11.55 14.81
C GLY A 427 -1.02 10.26 14.37
N ILE A 428 -2.04 10.34 13.52
CA ILE A 428 -2.71 9.15 12.96
C ILE A 428 -1.73 8.35 12.09
N ALA A 429 -0.95 9.02 11.23
CA ALA A 429 0.06 8.34 10.41
C ALA A 429 1.13 7.65 11.27
N ALA A 430 1.60 8.29 12.33
CA ALA A 430 2.57 7.73 13.26
C ALA A 430 2.03 6.50 14.00
N GLY A 431 0.76 6.53 14.43
CA GLY A 431 0.12 5.40 15.10
C GLY A 431 -0.20 4.22 14.15
N MET A 432 -0.63 4.53 12.93
CA MET A 432 -1.01 3.55 11.91
C MET A 432 0.20 2.88 11.25
N GLN A 433 1.32 3.59 11.09
CA GLN A 433 2.52 3.07 10.42
C GLN A 433 2.18 2.48 9.03
N ASN A 434 2.69 1.31 8.69
CA ASN A 434 2.44 0.62 7.42
C ASN A 434 1.01 0.03 7.31
N THR A 435 0.34 0.21 6.17
CA THR A 435 -0.99 -0.39 5.86
C THR A 435 -1.01 -1.21 4.56
N GLY A 436 -1.41 -0.63 3.39
CA GLY A 436 -1.25 -1.22 2.02
C GLY A 436 -0.38 -0.46 1.03
#